data_AF-A0A1V9UIH6-F1
#
_entry.id   AF-A0A1V9UIH6-F1
#
_cell.length_a   1.000
_cell.length_b   1.000
_cell.length_c   1.000
_cell.angle_alpha   90.00
_cell.angle_beta   90.00
_cell.angle_gamma   90.00
#
_symmetry.space_group_name_H-M   'P 1'
#
loop_
_entity.id
_entity.type
_entity.pdbx_description
1 polymer ?
#
loop_
_entity_poly.entity_id
_entity_poly.type
_entity_poly.pdbx_seq_one_letter_code
_entity_poly.pdbx_strand_id
1 'polypeptide(L)'
;MTLRTRRVLRALGAIAGISMFTFAQAATTSIDVYRDPNCGCCTKWISYLKDNGYEVVDHVENNMSAVKEKLGVPAQLGSCHTGVVNGKFVEGHVSVEQINELSKRSDLKGVAAPGMPVGSPGMESGTRRSAYQIIGVTDSGDQTLLADFPAR
;
A
#
# COMPACT_ATOMS: atom_id res chain seq x y z
N MET A 1 -38.51 51.15 54.53
CA MET A 1 -37.36 51.43 53.64
C MET A 1 -36.11 50.87 54.31
N THR A 2 -35.64 49.70 53.87
CA THR A 2 -34.25 49.20 53.93
C THR A 2 -34.22 47.79 53.33
N LEU A 3 -33.79 47.69 52.07
CA LEU A 3 -33.49 46.42 51.41
C LEU A 3 -32.26 45.79 52.09
N ARG A 4 -32.31 44.49 52.41
CA ARG A 4 -31.12 43.70 52.73
C ARG A 4 -30.87 42.69 51.61
N THR A 5 -29.73 42.86 50.99
CA THR A 5 -29.26 42.24 49.75
C THR A 5 -28.92 40.76 49.90
N ARG A 6 -29.15 40.05 48.79
CA ARG A 6 -28.91 38.63 48.53
C ARG A 6 -27.43 38.25 48.65
N ARG A 7 -27.13 37.04 49.13
CA ARG A 7 -25.94 36.28 48.70
C ARG A 7 -26.31 34.81 48.51
N VAL A 8 -26.34 34.41 47.25
CA VAL A 8 -26.47 33.04 46.77
C VAL A 8 -25.06 32.45 46.78
N LEU A 9 -24.79 31.42 47.58
CA LEU A 9 -23.58 30.61 47.41
C LEU A 9 -23.90 29.48 46.42
N ARG A 10 -23.42 29.63 45.18
CA ARG A 10 -23.30 28.54 44.22
C ARG A 10 -22.03 27.77 44.55
N ALA A 11 -22.16 26.53 45.03
CA ALA A 11 -21.04 25.60 45.10
C ALA A 11 -20.72 25.11 43.68
N LEU A 12 -19.58 25.51 43.12
CA LEU A 12 -19.03 24.91 41.91
C LEU A 12 -18.38 23.58 42.28
N GLY A 13 -19.03 22.47 41.94
CA GLY A 13 -18.38 21.16 41.89
C GLY A 13 -17.55 21.05 40.62
N ALA A 14 -16.23 21.05 40.74
CA ALA A 14 -15.33 20.76 39.63
C ALA A 14 -15.29 19.24 39.39
N ILE A 15 -15.99 18.77 38.36
CA ILE A 15 -15.87 17.39 37.88
C ILE A 15 -14.58 17.31 37.06
N ALA A 16 -13.54 16.69 37.63
CA ALA A 16 -12.31 16.37 36.92
C ALA A 16 -12.60 15.27 35.88
N GLY A 17 -12.76 15.67 34.62
CA GLY A 17 -12.86 14.74 33.50
C GLY A 17 -11.50 14.14 33.18
N ILE A 18 -11.31 12.85 33.49
CA ILE A 18 -10.17 12.07 33.01
C ILE A 18 -10.45 11.77 31.53
N SER A 19 -9.85 12.55 30.63
CA SER A 19 -9.85 12.24 29.20
C SER A 19 -9.10 10.94 28.96
N MET A 20 -9.83 9.87 28.70
CA MET A 20 -9.26 8.61 28.20
C MET A 20 -8.79 8.85 26.75
N PHE A 21 -7.51 9.12 26.56
CA PHE A 21 -6.90 9.09 25.23
C PHE A 21 -6.72 7.63 24.82
N THR A 22 -7.62 7.11 23.99
CA THR A 22 -7.41 5.83 23.30
C THR A 22 -6.30 6.01 22.26
N PHE A 23 -5.13 5.42 22.51
CA PHE A 23 -4.11 5.26 21.50
C PHE A 23 -4.59 4.21 20.49
N ALA A 24 -4.98 4.65 19.29
CA ALA A 24 -5.18 3.74 18.18
C ALA A 24 -3.79 3.19 17.77
N GLN A 25 -3.54 1.91 18.02
CA GLN A 25 -2.41 1.21 17.39
C GLN A 25 -2.72 1.12 15.89
N ALA A 26 -1.93 1.79 15.07
CA ALA A 26 -1.95 1.59 13.63
C ALA A 26 -1.53 0.14 13.37
N ALA A 27 -2.45 -0.69 12.87
CA ALA A 27 -2.13 -2.06 12.49
C ALA A 27 -1.18 -2.01 11.28
N THR A 28 -0.06 -2.72 11.37
CA THR A 28 0.87 -2.91 10.25
C THR A 28 0.17 -3.72 9.15
N THR A 29 0.28 -3.26 7.90
CA THR A 29 -0.29 -3.99 6.76
C THR A 29 0.68 -5.08 6.33
N SER A 30 0.22 -6.34 6.34
CA SER A 30 1.00 -7.47 5.81
C SER A 30 0.82 -7.63 4.30
N ILE A 31 1.91 -7.97 3.62
CA ILE A 31 1.94 -8.31 2.19
C ILE A 31 2.80 -9.56 1.96
N ASP A 32 2.22 -10.56 1.31
CA ASP A 32 2.96 -11.74 0.82
C ASP A 32 3.64 -11.38 -0.49
N VAL A 33 4.93 -11.64 -0.65
CA VAL A 33 5.68 -11.33 -1.88
C VAL A 33 6.31 -12.60 -2.42
N TYR A 34 5.93 -12.97 -3.64
CA TYR A 34 6.46 -14.11 -4.37
C TYR A 34 7.46 -13.63 -5.40
N ARG A 35 8.69 -14.15 -5.38
CA ARG A 35 9.75 -13.74 -6.30
C ARG A 35 10.68 -14.89 -6.68
N ASP A 36 11.38 -14.73 -7.80
CA ASP A 36 12.49 -15.60 -8.17
C ASP A 36 13.67 -15.49 -7.17
N PRO A 37 14.37 -16.60 -6.85
CA PRO A 37 15.52 -16.61 -5.94
C PRO A 37 16.64 -15.64 -6.31
N ASN A 38 16.88 -15.41 -7.61
CA ASN A 38 18.02 -14.66 -8.11
C ASN A 38 17.65 -13.23 -8.56
N CYS A 39 16.48 -12.73 -8.13
CA CYS A 39 16.01 -11.39 -8.48
C CYS A 39 16.46 -10.31 -7.47
N GLY A 40 17.56 -9.64 -7.76
CA GLY A 40 18.10 -8.58 -6.90
C GLY A 40 17.17 -7.36 -6.75
N CYS A 41 16.50 -6.93 -7.82
CA CYS A 41 15.56 -5.79 -7.75
C CYS A 41 14.30 -6.12 -6.93
N CYS A 42 13.82 -7.37 -6.96
CA CYS A 42 12.71 -7.83 -6.13
C CYS A 42 13.03 -7.68 -4.63
N THR A 43 14.27 -7.99 -4.23
CA THR A 43 14.74 -7.83 -2.84
C THR A 43 14.80 -6.35 -2.43
N LYS A 44 15.20 -5.46 -3.35
CA LYS A 44 15.16 -4.02 -3.11
C LYS A 44 13.73 -3.50 -2.96
N TRP A 45 12.80 -3.98 -3.77
CA TRP A 45 11.38 -3.63 -3.65
C TRP A 45 10.79 -4.10 -2.30
N ILE A 46 11.12 -5.30 -1.84
CA ILE A 46 10.76 -5.77 -0.50
C ILE A 46 11.32 -4.85 0.59
N SER A 47 12.57 -4.40 0.44
CA SER A 47 13.19 -3.46 1.40
C SER A 47 12.46 -2.12 1.40
N TYR A 48 12.13 -1.60 0.22
CA TYR A 48 11.29 -0.40 0.06
C TYR A 48 9.93 -0.55 0.74
N LEU A 49 9.25 -1.69 0.62
CA LEU A 49 7.99 -1.93 1.33
C LEU A 49 8.14 -1.89 2.85
N LYS A 50 9.19 -2.55 3.38
CA LYS A 50 9.50 -2.56 4.82
C LYS A 50 9.80 -1.16 5.34
N ASP A 51 10.59 -0.38 4.60
CA ASP A 51 10.91 1.01 4.94
C ASP A 51 9.66 1.91 4.95
N ASN A 52 8.61 1.51 4.23
CA ASN A 52 7.30 2.19 4.21
C ASN A 52 6.27 1.53 5.14
N GLY A 53 6.71 0.70 6.09
CA GLY A 53 5.87 0.20 7.18
C GLY A 53 5.00 -1.02 6.83
N TYR A 54 5.30 -1.74 5.76
CA TYR A 54 4.68 -3.05 5.49
C TYR A 54 5.41 -4.17 6.23
N GLU A 55 4.65 -5.11 6.78
CA GLU A 55 5.18 -6.42 7.15
C GLU A 55 5.23 -7.29 5.89
N VAL A 56 6.41 -7.79 5.53
CA VAL A 56 6.59 -8.53 4.27
C VAL A 56 6.95 -9.98 4.56
N VAL A 57 6.12 -10.89 4.03
CA VAL A 57 6.41 -12.33 4.00
C VAL A 57 7.01 -12.66 2.63
N ASP A 58 8.31 -12.99 2.60
CA ASP A 58 9.06 -13.25 1.37
C ASP A 58 9.02 -14.75 1.00
N HIS A 59 8.29 -15.07 -0.07
CA HIS A 59 8.16 -16.40 -0.65
C HIS A 59 9.08 -16.51 -1.88
N VAL A 60 10.13 -17.31 -1.75
CA VAL A 60 11.04 -17.58 -2.86
C VAL A 60 10.48 -18.73 -3.71
N GLU A 61 10.22 -18.46 -4.98
CA GLU A 61 9.52 -19.36 -5.88
C GLU A 61 10.32 -19.69 -7.14
N ASN A 62 10.34 -20.97 -7.49
CA ASN A 62 11.02 -21.45 -8.70
C ASN A 62 10.09 -21.43 -9.94
N ASN A 63 8.78 -21.27 -9.74
CA ASN A 63 7.79 -21.23 -10.82
C ASN A 63 6.85 -20.04 -10.66
N MET A 64 7.37 -18.84 -10.97
CA MET A 64 6.60 -17.61 -10.91
C MET A 64 5.43 -17.57 -11.91
N SER A 65 5.50 -18.29 -13.03
CA SER A 65 4.37 -18.38 -13.96
C SER A 65 3.13 -19.00 -13.31
N ALA A 66 3.30 -20.08 -12.55
CA ALA A 66 2.19 -20.73 -11.85
C ALA A 66 1.58 -19.84 -10.76
N VAL A 67 2.41 -19.07 -10.05
CA VAL A 67 1.95 -18.09 -9.05
C VAL A 67 1.09 -17.01 -9.71
N LYS A 68 1.58 -16.41 -10.80
CA LYS A 68 0.89 -15.35 -11.54
C LYS A 68 -0.45 -15.84 -12.11
N GLU A 69 -0.48 -17.03 -12.69
CA GLU A 69 -1.69 -17.66 -13.21
C GLU A 69 -2.73 -17.88 -12.10
N LYS A 70 -2.31 -18.46 -10.96
CA LYS A 70 -3.18 -18.69 -9.80
C LYS A 70 -3.79 -17.40 -9.25
N LEU A 71 -3.03 -16.31 -9.27
CA LEU A 71 -3.47 -14.99 -8.80
C LEU A 71 -4.26 -14.20 -9.86
N GLY A 72 -4.40 -14.73 -11.07
CA GLY A 72 -5.15 -14.11 -12.16
C GLY A 72 -4.48 -12.86 -12.73
N VAL A 73 -3.14 -12.79 -12.66
CA VAL A 73 -2.35 -11.73 -13.28
C VAL A 73 -2.41 -11.90 -14.81
N PRO A 74 -2.88 -10.89 -15.57
CA PRO A 74 -2.87 -10.96 -17.03
C PRO A 74 -1.44 -11.10 -17.55
N ALA A 75 -1.20 -12.06 -18.46
CA ALA A 75 0.15 -12.39 -18.93
C ALA A 75 0.92 -11.18 -19.51
N GLN A 76 0.21 -10.28 -20.19
CA GLN A 76 0.77 -9.06 -20.77
C GLN A 76 1.18 -8.00 -19.73
N LEU A 77 0.73 -8.13 -18.49
CA LEU A 77 1.06 -7.22 -17.38
C LEU A 77 2.17 -7.77 -16.47
N GLY A 78 2.73 -8.94 -16.83
CA GLY A 78 3.73 -9.63 -16.03
C GLY A 78 5.00 -8.82 -15.75
N SER A 79 5.59 -9.07 -14.58
CA SER A 79 6.83 -8.53 -14.06
C SER A 79 7.62 -9.61 -13.31
N CYS A 80 8.70 -9.24 -12.62
CA CYS A 80 9.64 -10.15 -11.97
C CYS A 80 9.13 -10.77 -10.64
N HIS A 81 8.15 -10.16 -9.97
CA HIS A 81 7.57 -10.63 -8.72
C HIS A 81 6.08 -10.29 -8.64
N THR A 82 5.38 -10.92 -7.69
CA THR A 82 3.96 -10.68 -7.44
C THR A 82 3.74 -10.59 -5.93
N GLY A 83 3.23 -9.46 -5.46
CA GLY A 83 2.73 -9.28 -4.10
C GLY A 83 1.25 -9.62 -3.97
N VAL A 84 0.80 -9.96 -2.77
CA VAL A 84 -0.62 -10.12 -2.41
C VAL A 84 -0.90 -9.39 -1.11
N VAL A 85 -1.80 -8.41 -1.16
CA VAL A 85 -2.22 -7.63 0.00
C VAL A 85 -3.74 -7.61 0.05
N ASN A 86 -4.32 -7.98 1.19
CA ASN A 86 -5.79 -8.05 1.38
C ASN A 86 -6.52 -8.81 0.25
N GLY A 87 -5.91 -9.89 -0.25
CA GLY A 87 -6.47 -10.73 -1.32
C GLY A 87 -6.31 -10.19 -2.73
N LYS A 88 -5.61 -9.06 -2.93
CA LYS A 88 -5.41 -8.43 -4.24
C LYS A 88 -3.95 -8.52 -4.66
N PHE A 89 -3.69 -8.74 -5.95
CA PHE A 89 -2.33 -8.83 -6.44
C PHE A 89 -1.69 -7.44 -6.66
N VAL A 90 -0.38 -7.38 -6.45
CA VAL A 90 0.50 -6.24 -6.75
C VAL A 90 1.63 -6.76 -7.63
N GLU A 91 1.52 -6.54 -8.93
CA GLU A 91 2.44 -7.11 -9.92
C GLU A 91 3.59 -6.14 -10.24
N GLY A 92 4.82 -6.54 -9.94
CA GLY A 92 6.01 -5.75 -10.23
C GLY A 92 6.23 -4.55 -9.30
N HIS A 93 7.08 -3.64 -9.77
CA HIS A 93 7.64 -2.52 -8.99
C HIS A 93 6.64 -1.35 -8.79
N VAL A 94 5.53 -1.65 -8.12
CA VAL A 94 4.47 -0.69 -7.78
C VAL A 94 4.85 0.07 -6.50
N SER A 95 4.62 1.37 -6.44
CA SER A 95 4.91 2.17 -5.24
C SER A 95 3.82 2.04 -4.18
N VAL A 96 4.14 2.36 -2.92
CA VAL A 96 3.17 2.26 -1.82
C VAL A 96 1.97 3.19 -2.00
N GLU A 97 2.12 4.29 -2.74
CA GLU A 97 1.01 5.18 -3.09
C GLU A 97 -0.07 4.44 -3.90
N GLN A 98 0.33 3.67 -4.91
CA GLN A 98 -0.61 2.89 -5.72
C GLN A 98 -1.11 1.62 -5.01
N ILE A 99 -0.32 1.02 -4.12
CA ILE A 99 -0.82 -0.07 -3.24
C ILE A 99 -1.90 0.48 -2.29
N ASN A 100 -1.69 1.69 -1.74
CA ASN A 100 -2.68 2.36 -0.91
C ASN A 100 -3.92 2.76 -1.72
N GLU A 101 -3.78 3.17 -2.97
CA GLU A 101 -4.92 3.41 -3.86
C GLU A 101 -5.73 2.14 -4.11
N LEU A 102 -5.06 1.01 -4.39
CA LEU A 102 -5.70 -0.30 -4.57
C LEU A 102 -6.54 -0.71 -3.34
N SER A 103 -6.07 -0.41 -2.13
CA SER A 103 -6.80 -0.71 -0.89
C SER A 103 -8.15 0.02 -0.79
N LYS A 104 -8.30 1.15 -1.48
CA LYS A 104 -9.51 1.99 -1.49
C LYS A 104 -10.46 1.66 -2.65
N ARG A 105 -10.06 0.78 -3.57
CA ARG A 105 -10.76 0.50 -4.83
C ARG A 105 -11.38 -0.88 -4.82
N SER A 106 -12.64 -1.00 -4.41
CA SER A 106 -13.34 -2.29 -4.33
C SER A 106 -13.56 -2.98 -5.67
N ASP A 107 -13.49 -2.24 -6.78
CA ASP A 107 -13.66 -2.71 -8.16
C ASP A 107 -12.41 -3.38 -8.74
N LEU A 108 -11.26 -3.24 -8.08
CA LEU A 108 -9.97 -3.76 -8.55
C LEU A 108 -9.56 -5.02 -7.80
N LYS A 109 -9.20 -6.05 -8.55
CA LYS A 109 -8.57 -7.28 -8.05
C LYS A 109 -7.04 -7.19 -7.95
N GLY A 110 -6.43 -6.20 -8.58
CA GLY A 110 -4.99 -5.96 -8.47
C GLY A 110 -4.49 -4.79 -9.29
N VAL A 111 -3.19 -4.53 -9.16
CA VAL A 111 -2.45 -3.49 -9.89
C VAL A 111 -1.14 -4.04 -10.44
N ALA A 112 -0.64 -3.47 -11.52
CA ALA A 112 0.59 -3.90 -12.17
C ALA A 112 1.45 -2.73 -12.63
N ALA A 113 2.77 -2.88 -12.47
CA ALA A 113 3.81 -2.14 -13.18
C ALA A 113 4.50 -3.11 -14.17
N PRO A 114 4.03 -3.21 -15.43
CA PRO A 114 4.50 -4.24 -16.35
C PRO A 114 5.99 -4.14 -16.66
N GLY A 115 6.64 -5.30 -16.86
CA GLY A 115 8.07 -5.37 -17.14
C GLY A 115 8.92 -4.98 -15.93
N MET A 116 10.03 -4.26 -16.15
CA MET A 116 10.93 -3.78 -15.08
C MET A 116 11.37 -2.34 -15.37
N PRO A 117 10.50 -1.34 -15.13
CA PRO A 117 10.80 0.04 -15.50
C PRO A 117 11.93 0.62 -14.65
N VAL A 118 12.97 1.16 -15.30
CA VAL A 118 14.04 1.87 -14.59
C VAL A 118 13.44 3.08 -13.87
N GLY A 119 13.85 3.29 -12.62
CA GLY A 119 13.39 4.38 -11.76
C GLY A 119 12.06 4.12 -11.05
N SER A 120 11.48 2.92 -11.18
CA SER A 120 10.45 2.42 -10.26
C SER A 120 11.09 1.94 -8.93
N PRO A 121 10.34 1.79 -7.83
CA PRO A 121 10.90 1.39 -6.54
C PRO A 121 11.61 0.04 -6.61
N GLY A 122 12.86 -0.05 -6.16
CA GLY A 122 13.74 -1.22 -6.31
C GLY A 122 14.46 -1.32 -7.67
N MET A 123 14.16 -0.44 -8.62
CA MET A 123 14.77 -0.31 -9.95
C MET A 123 15.45 1.07 -10.14
N GLU A 124 15.83 1.74 -9.06
CA GLU A 124 16.42 3.08 -9.09
C GLU A 124 17.76 3.09 -9.86
N SER A 125 17.98 4.16 -10.64
CA SER A 125 19.22 4.36 -11.40
C SER A 125 19.58 5.85 -11.43
N GLY A 126 20.05 6.36 -10.28
CA GLY A 126 20.31 7.79 -10.10
C GLY A 126 19.05 8.61 -10.35
N THR A 127 19.15 9.62 -11.23
CA THR A 127 18.00 10.47 -11.60
C THR A 127 17.17 9.91 -12.75
N ARG A 128 17.63 8.84 -13.42
CA ARG A 128 17.00 8.30 -14.61
C ARG A 128 15.75 7.51 -14.27
N ARG A 129 14.70 7.70 -15.07
CA ARG A 129 13.45 6.94 -15.03
C ARG A 129 12.92 6.73 -16.44
N SER A 130 12.57 5.51 -16.78
CA SER A 130 11.81 5.20 -18.02
C SER A 130 10.37 5.68 -17.88
N ALA A 131 9.68 5.93 -18.99
CA ALA A 131 8.24 6.12 -18.92
C ALA A 131 7.56 4.79 -18.55
N TYR A 132 6.61 4.81 -17.62
CA TYR A 132 5.82 3.63 -17.26
C TYR A 132 4.49 4.02 -16.64
N GLN A 133 3.60 3.03 -16.57
CA GLN A 133 2.25 3.19 -16.06
C GLN A 133 1.98 2.16 -14.97
N ILE A 134 1.06 2.52 -14.07
CA ILE A 134 0.44 1.58 -13.14
C ILE A 134 -0.95 1.27 -13.65
N ILE A 135 -1.17 0.01 -13.96
CA ILE A 135 -2.41 -0.49 -14.55
C ILE A 135 -3.19 -1.23 -13.46
N GLY A 136 -4.39 -0.75 -13.14
CA GLY A 136 -5.36 -1.48 -12.34
C GLY A 136 -6.10 -2.50 -13.19
N VAL A 137 -6.42 -3.65 -12.61
CA VAL A 137 -7.23 -4.70 -13.24
C VAL A 137 -8.50 -4.89 -12.43
N THR A 138 -9.65 -4.77 -13.09
CA THR A 138 -10.96 -4.94 -12.46
C THR A 138 -11.30 -6.42 -12.25
N ASP A 139 -12.34 -6.70 -11.48
CA ASP A 139 -12.87 -8.06 -11.31
C ASP A 139 -13.32 -8.69 -12.65
N SER A 140 -13.82 -7.88 -13.60
CA SER A 140 -14.16 -8.31 -14.96
C SER A 140 -12.94 -8.57 -15.85
N GLY A 141 -11.74 -8.19 -15.41
CA GLY A 141 -10.50 -8.30 -16.18
C GLY A 141 -10.19 -7.09 -17.07
N ASP A 142 -11.01 -6.04 -17.02
CA ASP A 142 -10.75 -4.79 -17.71
C ASP A 142 -9.57 -4.06 -17.08
N GLN A 143 -8.87 -3.27 -17.89
CA GLN A 143 -7.69 -2.52 -17.47
C GLN A 143 -8.01 -1.04 -17.35
N THR A 144 -7.50 -0.41 -16.28
CA THR A 144 -7.64 1.03 -16.05
C THR A 144 -6.30 1.63 -15.67
N LEU A 145 -6.00 2.83 -16.16
CA LEU A 145 -4.78 3.55 -15.81
C LEU A 145 -4.95 4.20 -14.43
N LEU A 146 -4.07 3.86 -13.48
CA LEU A 146 -4.07 4.48 -12.15
C LEU A 146 -3.02 5.59 -12.02
N ALA A 147 -1.84 5.38 -12.62
CA ALA A 147 -0.78 6.39 -12.60
C ALA A 147 0.05 6.33 -13.87
N ASP A 148 0.51 7.49 -14.31
CA ASP A 148 1.43 7.66 -15.44
C ASP A 148 2.69 8.38 -14.97
N PHE A 149 3.84 7.78 -15.25
CA PHE A 149 5.15 8.29 -14.85
C PHE A 149 5.96 8.60 -16.11
N PRO A 150 6.19 9.88 -16.45
CA PRO A 150 6.97 10.23 -17.63
C PRO A 150 8.45 9.90 -17.45
N ALA A 151 9.16 9.71 -18.57
CA ALA A 151 10.61 9.54 -18.54
C ALA A 151 11.32 10.80 -18.00
N ARG A 152 12.45 10.62 -17.32
CA ARG A 152 13.36 11.70 -16.90
C ARG A 152 14.80 11.21 -16.71
#